data_AF-A0A378LXD3-F1
#
_entry.id   AF-A0A378LXD3-F1
#
_cell.length_a   1.000
_cell.length_b   1.000
_cell.length_c   1.000
_cell.angle_alpha   90.00
_cell.angle_beta   90.00
_cell.angle_gamma   90.00
#
_symmetry.space_group_name_H-M   'P 1'
#
loop_
_entity.id
_entity.type
_entity.pdbx_description
1 polymer ?
#
loop_
_entity_poly.entity_id
_entity_poly.type
_entity_poly.pdbx_seq_one_letter_code
_entity_poly.pdbx_strand_id
1 'polypeptide(L)'
;MLFFTRIYFPRFSDTQLEKFFDDKLKSQEVREWETEKYLALLRLKAHTTRITTSLSELKAIADIKEIDELYGQIAGVIYQTVNDSSFNPNVSYRSLNNQLEFLKQKLQQEKTLQNFFCGLNIFTNSMLASVGALGIVLFGAAVCTGPLGMALLGVGMTILSALALAVAAYSIYVDARYIGDEQLKEVKKGIDFLSRYPDSEALFDEPEYENTGFCM
;
A
#
# COMPACT_ATOMS: atom_id res chain seq x y z
N MET A 1 -9.20 -7.27 28.46
CA MET A 1 -9.87 -6.55 27.36
C MET A 1 -8.90 -5.53 26.81
N LEU A 2 -8.31 -5.79 25.64
CA LEU A 2 -7.36 -4.90 24.97
C LEU A 2 -8.14 -3.84 24.19
N PHE A 3 -8.41 -2.69 24.81
CA PHE A 3 -9.21 -1.60 24.22
C PHE A 3 -8.45 -0.74 23.19
N PHE A 4 -7.25 -1.14 22.78
CA PHE A 4 -6.35 -0.31 21.97
C PHE A 4 -5.74 -1.04 20.76
N THR A 5 -6.26 -2.19 20.36
CA THR A 5 -5.70 -2.89 19.18
C THR A 5 -6.50 -2.50 17.94
N ARG A 6 -5.95 -1.59 17.14
CA ARG A 6 -6.43 -1.37 15.78
C ARG A 6 -5.81 -2.44 14.87
N ILE A 7 -6.67 -3.08 14.10
CA ILE A 7 -6.29 -4.09 13.12
C ILE A 7 -6.57 -3.52 11.74
N TYR A 8 -5.56 -3.56 10.87
CA TYR A 8 -5.67 -3.19 9.48
C TYR A 8 -5.73 -4.46 8.62
N PHE A 9 -6.47 -4.39 7.52
CA PHE A 9 -6.53 -5.46 6.53
C PHE A 9 -5.86 -4.98 5.25
N PRO A 10 -5.04 -5.82 4.59
CA PRO A 10 -4.53 -5.48 3.28
C PRO A 10 -5.69 -5.38 2.30
N ARG A 11 -5.50 -4.55 1.28
CA ARG A 11 -6.48 -4.41 0.21
C ARG A 11 -6.44 -5.66 -0.67
N PHE A 12 -7.54 -6.41 -0.68
CA PHE A 12 -7.67 -7.63 -1.49
C PHE A 12 -8.25 -7.40 -2.89
N SER A 13 -8.63 -6.16 -3.24
CA SER A 13 -9.29 -5.86 -4.51
C SER A 13 -8.68 -4.65 -5.20
N ASP A 14 -8.54 -4.77 -6.52
CA ASP A 14 -7.99 -3.71 -7.36
C ASP A 14 -8.90 -2.49 -7.38
N THR A 15 -8.28 -1.30 -7.37
CA THR A 15 -8.98 -0.04 -7.51
C THR A 15 -9.43 0.18 -8.95
N GLN A 16 -10.37 1.10 -9.16
CA GLN A 16 -10.81 1.47 -10.51
C GLN A 16 -9.64 1.88 -11.40
N LEU A 17 -8.64 2.54 -10.82
CA LEU A 17 -7.52 3.07 -11.57
C LEU A 17 -6.47 2.00 -11.90
N GLU A 18 -6.29 0.98 -11.05
CA GLU A 18 -5.49 -0.21 -11.40
C GLU A 18 -6.15 -1.04 -12.49
N LYS A 19 -7.48 -1.23 -12.41
CA LYS A 19 -8.27 -1.87 -13.46
C LYS A 19 -8.13 -1.12 -14.79
N PHE A 20 -8.20 0.22 -14.75
CA PHE A 20 -7.95 1.06 -15.92
C PHE A 20 -6.58 0.80 -16.55
N PHE A 21 -5.51 0.72 -15.75
CA PHE A 21 -4.18 0.37 -16.27
C PHE A 21 -4.15 -1.03 -16.87
N ASP A 22 -4.75 -2.03 -16.21
CA ASP A 22 -4.79 -3.40 -16.73
C ASP A 22 -5.52 -3.50 -18.06
N ASP A 23 -6.62 -2.77 -18.21
CA ASP A 23 -7.37 -2.73 -19.46
C ASP A 23 -6.58 -1.98 -20.55
N LYS A 24 -5.95 -0.85 -20.22
CA LYS A 24 -5.15 -0.06 -21.16
C LYS A 24 -3.91 -0.83 -21.63
N LEU A 25 -3.18 -1.50 -20.73
CA LEU A 25 -2.02 -2.34 -21.06
C LEU A 25 -2.38 -3.56 -21.94
N LYS A 26 -3.60 -4.08 -21.82
CA LYS A 26 -4.08 -5.20 -22.66
C LYS A 26 -4.58 -4.76 -24.02
N SER A 27 -4.89 -3.48 -24.22
CA SER A 27 -5.41 -2.95 -25.48
C SER A 27 -4.44 -3.17 -26.64
N GLN A 28 -4.97 -3.40 -27.84
CA GLN A 28 -4.16 -3.59 -29.04
C GLN A 28 -3.29 -2.36 -29.35
N GLU A 29 -3.87 -1.17 -29.17
CA GLU A 29 -3.18 0.12 -29.33
C GLU A 29 -1.86 0.17 -28.55
N VAL A 30 -1.88 -0.23 -27.27
CA VAL A 30 -0.72 -0.15 -26.37
C VAL A 30 0.28 -1.28 -26.62
N ARG A 31 -0.17 -2.44 -27.11
CA ARG A 31 0.72 -3.55 -27.48
C ARG A 31 1.58 -3.23 -28.69
N GLU A 32 1.11 -2.33 -29.54
CA GLU A 32 1.82 -1.86 -30.74
C GLU A 32 2.73 -0.64 -30.43
N TRP A 33 2.75 -0.14 -29.20
CA TRP A 33 3.63 0.95 -28.79
C TRP A 33 5.11 0.53 -28.77
N GLU A 34 5.98 1.53 -28.88
CA GLU A 34 7.40 1.37 -28.65
C GLU A 34 7.67 0.88 -27.22
N THR A 35 8.69 0.03 -27.07
CA THR A 35 9.06 -0.61 -25.80
C THR A 35 9.25 0.40 -24.66
N GLU A 36 9.90 1.53 -24.92
CA GLU A 36 10.14 2.57 -23.91
C GLU A 36 8.84 3.18 -23.38
N LYS A 37 7.90 3.49 -24.28
CA LYS A 37 6.58 4.03 -23.94
C LYS A 37 5.75 3.03 -23.15
N TYR A 38 5.83 1.74 -23.53
CA TYR A 38 5.17 0.66 -22.80
C TYR A 38 5.76 0.47 -21.39
N LEU A 39 7.08 0.46 -21.25
CA LEU A 39 7.77 0.38 -19.95
C LEU A 39 7.45 1.58 -19.06
N ALA A 40 7.38 2.79 -19.62
CA ALA A 40 6.97 3.98 -18.88
C ALA A 40 5.55 3.84 -18.33
N LEU A 41 4.61 3.27 -19.11
CA LEU A 41 3.25 2.99 -18.64
C LEU A 41 3.20 1.94 -17.53
N LEU A 42 4.02 0.89 -17.62
CA LEU A 42 4.14 -0.11 -16.55
C LEU A 42 4.68 0.49 -15.25
N ARG A 43 5.68 1.39 -15.33
CA ARG A 43 6.18 2.11 -14.15
C ARG A 43 5.14 3.06 -13.58
N LEU A 44 4.42 3.77 -14.44
CA LEU A 44 3.31 4.61 -14.00
C LEU A 44 2.27 3.80 -13.23
N LYS A 45 1.91 2.61 -13.72
CA LYS A 45 1.04 1.66 -12.99
C LYS A 45 1.65 1.29 -11.62
N ALA A 46 2.92 0.95 -11.56
CA ALA A 46 3.59 0.57 -10.31
C ALA A 46 3.59 1.71 -9.27
N HIS A 47 3.93 2.94 -9.68
CA HIS A 47 3.85 4.11 -8.80
C HIS A 47 2.41 4.36 -8.35
N THR A 48 1.45 4.21 -9.25
CA THR A 48 0.04 4.39 -8.94
C THR A 48 -0.45 3.39 -7.89
N THR A 49 -0.12 2.11 -8.03
CA THR A 49 -0.46 1.10 -7.02
C THR A 49 0.12 1.47 -5.66
N ARG A 50 1.38 1.95 -5.61
CA ARG A 50 2.01 2.44 -4.36
C ARG A 50 1.29 3.66 -3.78
N ILE A 51 0.99 4.68 -4.59
CA ILE A 51 0.22 5.87 -4.17
C ILE A 51 -1.12 5.42 -3.56
N THR A 52 -1.84 4.55 -4.26
CA THR A 52 -3.18 4.14 -3.86
C THR A 52 -3.17 3.34 -2.56
N THR A 53 -2.22 2.42 -2.41
CA THR A 53 -2.01 1.67 -1.16
C THR A 53 -1.64 2.63 -0.03
N SER A 54 -0.66 3.52 -0.22
CA SER A 54 -0.22 4.48 0.79
C SER A 54 -1.31 5.45 1.23
N LEU A 55 -2.15 5.94 0.30
CA LEU A 55 -3.31 6.76 0.66
C LEU A 55 -4.38 5.95 1.40
N SER A 56 -4.62 4.70 1.02
CA SER A 56 -5.59 3.84 1.73
C SER A 56 -5.15 3.53 3.17
N GLU A 57 -3.85 3.32 3.39
CA GLU A 57 -3.28 3.13 4.72
C GLU A 57 -3.37 4.41 5.56
N LEU A 58 -3.02 5.57 4.99
CA LEU A 58 -3.17 6.85 5.67
C LEU A 58 -4.63 7.11 6.06
N LYS A 59 -5.57 6.74 5.18
CA LYS A 59 -7.00 6.86 5.46
C LYS A 59 -7.43 5.97 6.63
N ALA A 60 -6.92 4.74 6.69
CA ALA A 60 -7.21 3.85 7.81
C ALA A 60 -6.67 4.37 9.16
N ILE A 61 -5.66 5.25 9.14
CA ILE A 61 -5.06 5.82 10.35
C ILE A 61 -5.79 7.09 10.80
N ALA A 62 -5.91 8.06 9.91
CA ALA A 62 -6.35 9.42 10.23
C ALA A 62 -7.78 9.75 9.75
N ASP A 63 -8.32 8.98 8.79
CA ASP A 63 -9.65 9.15 8.19
C ASP A 63 -10.04 10.62 7.90
N ILE A 64 -9.14 11.33 7.21
CA ILE A 64 -9.34 12.73 6.82
C ILE A 64 -9.73 12.86 5.34
N LYS A 65 -10.64 13.79 5.05
CA LYS A 65 -11.21 14.02 3.71
C LYS A 65 -10.14 14.41 2.68
N GLU A 66 -9.09 15.11 3.11
CA GLU A 66 -8.00 15.58 2.27
C GLU A 66 -7.26 14.44 1.55
N ILE A 67 -7.29 13.22 2.11
CA ILE A 67 -6.73 12.02 1.49
C ILE A 67 -7.54 11.64 0.24
N ASP A 68 -8.87 11.65 0.33
CA ASP A 68 -9.76 11.35 -0.80
C ASP A 68 -9.67 12.44 -1.87
N GLU A 69 -9.56 13.70 -1.46
CA GLU A 69 -9.39 14.83 -2.39
C GLU A 69 -8.07 14.72 -3.17
N LEU A 70 -6.98 14.36 -2.50
CA LEU A 70 -5.69 14.13 -3.15
C LEU A 70 -5.75 12.92 -4.10
N TYR A 71 -6.37 11.81 -3.68
CA TYR A 71 -6.57 10.64 -4.53
C TYR A 71 -7.34 11.00 -5.80
N GLY A 72 -8.46 11.73 -5.68
CA GLY A 72 -9.28 12.15 -6.80
C GLY A 72 -8.51 13.04 -7.80
N GLN A 73 -7.69 13.97 -7.30
CA GLN A 73 -6.86 14.81 -8.16
C GLN A 73 -5.78 14.00 -8.90
N ILE A 74 -5.05 13.14 -8.18
CA ILE A 74 -4.03 12.26 -8.79
C ILE A 74 -4.67 11.38 -9.86
N ALA A 75 -5.82 10.76 -9.54
CA ALA A 75 -6.55 9.92 -10.47
C ALA A 75 -6.94 10.69 -11.74
N GLY A 76 -7.50 11.89 -11.59
CA GLY A 76 -7.85 12.75 -12.73
C GLY A 76 -6.66 13.08 -13.63
N VAL A 77 -5.51 13.44 -13.04
CA VAL A 77 -4.29 13.73 -13.80
C VAL A 77 -3.80 12.49 -14.53
N ILE A 78 -3.77 11.32 -13.88
CA ILE A 78 -3.37 10.05 -14.52
C ILE A 78 -4.29 9.71 -15.71
N TYR A 79 -5.61 9.83 -15.55
CA TYR A 79 -6.55 9.57 -16.64
C TYR A 79 -6.31 10.47 -17.84
N GLN A 80 -6.00 11.75 -17.61
CA GLN A 80 -5.67 12.70 -18.66
C GLN A 80 -4.33 12.35 -19.31
N THR A 81 -3.28 12.11 -18.51
CA THR A 81 -1.94 11.75 -19.00
C THR A 81 -1.92 10.47 -19.86
N VAL A 82 -2.72 9.47 -19.50
CA VAL A 82 -2.72 8.18 -20.21
C VAL A 82 -3.59 8.20 -21.47
N ASN A 83 -4.67 8.99 -21.50
CA ASN A 83 -5.61 9.02 -22.63
C ASN A 83 -5.40 10.17 -23.61
N ASP A 84 -4.78 11.28 -23.17
CA ASP A 84 -4.50 12.45 -23.99
C ASP A 84 -2.99 12.63 -24.19
N SER A 85 -2.50 12.32 -25.39
CA SER A 85 -1.08 12.48 -25.73
C SER A 85 -0.59 13.93 -25.75
N SER A 86 -1.50 14.91 -25.76
CA SER A 86 -1.17 16.34 -25.73
C SER A 86 -1.14 16.93 -24.32
N PHE A 87 -1.63 16.18 -23.33
CA PHE A 87 -1.68 16.63 -21.95
C PHE A 87 -0.29 16.62 -21.31
N ASN A 88 0.13 17.78 -20.79
CA ASN A 88 1.38 17.91 -20.06
C ASN A 88 1.12 17.78 -18.54
N PRO A 89 1.51 16.66 -17.89
CA PRO A 89 1.26 16.44 -16.47
C PRO A 89 2.01 17.44 -15.57
N ASN A 90 3.10 18.04 -16.03
CA ASN A 90 3.86 19.03 -15.28
C ASN A 90 3.03 20.28 -14.94
N VAL A 91 2.01 20.61 -15.74
CA VAL A 91 1.09 21.72 -15.44
C VAL A 91 0.32 21.47 -14.15
N SER A 92 -0.02 20.21 -13.87
CA SER A 92 -0.77 19.82 -12.66
C SER A 92 0.14 19.58 -11.44
N TYR A 93 1.46 19.50 -11.63
CA TYR A 93 2.42 19.20 -10.57
C TYR A 93 2.32 20.17 -9.38
N ARG A 94 2.24 21.48 -9.66
CA ARG A 94 2.12 22.48 -8.58
C ARG A 94 0.85 22.29 -7.76
N SER A 95 -0.27 21.97 -8.40
CA SER A 95 -1.54 21.72 -7.70
C SER A 95 -1.43 20.48 -6.82
N LEU A 96 -0.93 19.37 -7.37
CA LEU A 96 -0.75 18.11 -6.64
C LEU A 96 0.20 18.27 -5.46
N ASN A 97 1.33 18.96 -5.65
CA ASN A 97 2.30 19.19 -4.59
C ASN A 97 1.75 20.11 -3.49
N ASN A 98 0.97 21.15 -3.85
CA ASN A 98 0.32 22.00 -2.86
C ASN A 98 -0.72 21.23 -2.05
N GLN A 99 -1.51 20.36 -2.69
CA GLN A 99 -2.48 19.51 -2.00
C GLN A 99 -1.78 18.48 -1.09
N LEU A 100 -0.66 17.92 -1.53
CA LEU A 100 0.16 17.02 -0.72
C LEU A 100 0.75 17.74 0.51
N GLU A 101 1.30 18.94 0.35
CA GLU A 101 1.82 19.73 1.47
C GLU A 101 0.70 20.15 2.43
N PHE A 102 -0.49 20.47 1.92
CA PHE A 102 -1.68 20.72 2.76
C PHE A 102 -2.07 19.48 3.59
N LEU A 103 -2.15 18.31 2.94
CA LEU A 103 -2.41 17.03 3.61
C LEU A 103 -1.35 16.74 4.69
N LYS A 104 -0.08 16.96 4.37
CA LYS A 104 1.03 16.77 5.31
C LYS A 104 0.90 17.69 6.52
N GLN A 105 0.55 18.97 6.33
CA GLN A 105 0.31 19.90 7.43
C GLN A 105 -0.86 19.45 8.32
N LYS A 106 -1.95 18.96 7.72
CA LYS A 106 -3.11 18.40 8.46
C LYS A 106 -2.70 17.21 9.32
N LEU A 107 -1.98 16.25 8.73
CA LEU A 107 -1.47 15.08 9.46
C LEU A 107 -0.49 15.49 10.57
N GLN A 108 0.32 16.53 10.35
CA GLN A 108 1.29 17.01 11.33
C GLN A 108 0.65 17.63 12.57
N GLN A 109 -0.55 18.21 12.47
CA GLN A 109 -1.26 18.79 13.61
C GLN A 109 -1.62 17.74 14.67
N GLU A 110 -1.92 16.50 14.25
CA GLU A 110 -2.30 15.41 15.15
C GLU A 110 -1.18 14.37 15.35
N LYS A 111 -0.03 14.55 14.69
CA LYS A 111 1.02 13.53 14.56
C LYS A 111 1.53 13.00 15.88
N THR A 112 1.73 13.83 16.90
CA THR A 112 2.26 13.36 18.20
C THR A 112 1.31 12.36 18.86
N LEU A 113 0.01 12.67 18.86
CA LEU A 113 -1.01 11.81 19.45
C LEU A 113 -1.21 10.55 18.60
N GLN A 114 -1.24 10.69 17.27
CA GLN A 114 -1.35 9.56 16.36
C GLN A 114 -0.14 8.62 16.47
N ASN A 115 1.09 9.15 16.56
CA ASN A 115 2.30 8.35 16.76
C ASN A 115 2.28 7.58 18.08
N PHE A 116 1.75 8.19 19.15
CA PHE A 116 1.58 7.50 20.42
C PHE A 116 0.61 6.31 20.30
N PHE A 117 -0.55 6.52 19.66
CA PHE A 117 -1.51 5.44 19.41
C PHE A 117 -0.96 4.36 18.46
N CYS A 118 -0.21 4.74 17.43
CA CYS A 118 0.49 3.81 16.54
C CYS A 118 1.51 2.97 17.34
N GLY A 119 2.27 3.58 18.26
CA GLY A 119 3.18 2.84 19.15
C GLY A 119 2.47 1.82 20.04
N LEU A 120 1.31 2.19 20.61
CA LEU A 120 0.47 1.27 21.38
C LEU A 120 -0.11 0.15 20.51
N ASN A 121 -0.55 0.46 19.29
CA ASN A 121 -1.02 -0.55 18.34
C ASN A 121 0.10 -1.53 17.98
N ILE A 122 1.30 -1.05 17.65
CA ILE A 122 2.46 -1.90 17.35
C ILE A 122 2.73 -2.84 18.52
N PHE A 123 2.72 -2.33 19.75
CA PHE A 123 2.94 -3.15 20.93
C PHE A 123 1.87 -4.25 21.09
N THR A 124 0.59 -3.88 20.98
CA THR A 124 -0.50 -4.86 21.14
C THR A 124 -0.59 -5.86 19.99
N ASN A 125 -0.37 -5.42 18.74
CA ASN A 125 -0.28 -6.30 17.58
C ASN A 125 0.96 -7.21 17.63
N SER A 126 2.07 -6.78 18.25
CA SER A 126 3.23 -7.66 18.48
C SER A 126 2.92 -8.80 19.45
N MET A 127 2.10 -8.54 20.47
CA MET A 127 1.59 -9.61 21.34
C MET A 127 0.68 -10.56 20.56
N LEU A 128 -0.24 -10.02 19.74
CA LEU A 128 -1.14 -10.83 18.92
C LEU A 128 -0.36 -11.69 17.91
N ALA A 129 0.65 -11.12 17.24
CA ALA A 129 1.54 -11.82 16.34
C ALA A 129 2.28 -12.96 17.06
N SER A 130 2.81 -12.69 18.26
CA SER A 130 3.49 -13.69 19.07
C SER A 130 2.56 -14.85 19.47
N VAL A 131 1.32 -14.55 19.86
CA VAL A 131 0.29 -15.57 20.15
C VAL A 131 -0.07 -16.36 18.88
N GLY A 132 -0.21 -15.70 17.73
CA GLY A 132 -0.45 -16.37 16.44
C GLY A 132 0.69 -17.30 16.04
N ALA A 133 1.94 -16.86 16.18
CA ALA A 133 3.12 -17.68 15.92
C ALA A 133 3.19 -18.91 16.85
N LEU A 134 2.96 -18.72 18.15
CA LEU A 134 2.88 -19.83 19.10
C LEU A 134 1.72 -20.79 18.77
N GLY A 135 0.57 -20.27 18.34
CA GLY A 135 -0.57 -21.06 17.88
C GLY A 135 -0.21 -21.95 16.69
N ILE A 136 0.49 -21.41 15.68
CA ILE A 136 0.97 -22.19 14.52
C ILE A 136 1.83 -23.37 14.99
N VAL A 137 2.79 -23.13 15.88
CA VAL A 137 3.70 -24.16 16.38
C VAL A 137 2.95 -25.23 17.18
N LEU A 138 2.11 -24.82 18.14
CA LEU A 138 1.40 -25.72 19.03
C LEU A 138 0.35 -26.55 18.29
N PHE A 139 -0.48 -25.91 17.46
CA PHE A 139 -1.52 -26.61 16.70
C PHE A 139 -0.92 -27.43 15.55
N GLY A 140 0.16 -26.95 14.91
CA GLY A 140 0.89 -27.71 13.90
C GLY A 140 1.51 -28.99 14.47
N ALA A 141 2.08 -28.94 15.67
CA ALA A 141 2.57 -30.14 16.35
C ALA A 141 1.44 -31.12 16.70
N ALA A 142 0.27 -30.62 17.07
CA ALA A 142 -0.91 -31.45 17.36
C ALA A 142 -1.44 -32.18 16.11
N VAL A 143 -1.31 -31.60 14.91
CA VAL A 143 -1.65 -32.26 13.63
C VAL A 143 -0.80 -33.51 13.42
N CYS A 144 0.49 -33.47 13.75
CA CYS A 144 1.41 -34.57 13.52
C CYS A 144 1.29 -35.71 14.56
N THR A 145 0.71 -35.44 15.73
CA THR A 145 0.76 -36.36 16.89
C THR A 145 -0.62 -36.81 17.39
N GLY A 146 -1.70 -36.16 16.96
CA GLY A 146 -3.05 -36.41 17.42
C GLY A 146 -3.85 -37.44 16.59
N PRO A 147 -4.90 -38.04 17.17
CA PRO A 147 -5.87 -38.83 16.40
C PRO A 147 -6.58 -37.95 15.35
N LEU A 148 -7.09 -38.55 14.27
CA LEU A 148 -7.58 -37.84 13.07
C LEU A 148 -8.52 -36.66 13.37
N GLY A 149 -9.44 -36.79 14.33
CA GLY A 149 -10.34 -35.69 14.73
C GLY A 149 -9.62 -34.50 15.36
N MET A 150 -8.60 -34.76 16.19
CA MET A 150 -7.74 -33.72 16.78
C MET A 150 -6.79 -33.13 15.74
N ALA A 151 -6.35 -33.93 14.76
CA ALA A 151 -5.54 -33.43 13.65
C ALA A 151 -6.32 -32.43 12.78
N LEU A 152 -7.59 -32.72 12.45
CA LEU A 152 -8.44 -31.79 11.70
C LEU A 152 -8.70 -30.49 12.48
N LEU A 153 -8.96 -30.58 13.78
CA LEU A 153 -9.09 -29.40 14.64
C LEU A 153 -7.77 -28.61 14.69
N GLY A 154 -6.63 -29.30 14.80
CA GLY A 154 -5.29 -28.71 14.73
C GLY A 154 -5.08 -27.92 13.43
N VAL A 155 -5.40 -28.50 12.27
CA VAL A 155 -5.29 -27.81 10.97
C VAL A 155 -6.13 -26.52 10.96
N GLY A 156 -7.39 -26.58 11.41
CA GLY A 156 -8.25 -25.41 11.47
C GLY A 156 -7.68 -24.31 12.37
N MET A 157 -7.19 -24.68 13.55
CA MET A 157 -6.58 -23.74 14.49
C MET A 157 -5.24 -23.18 14.01
N THR A 158 -4.44 -23.96 13.28
CA THR A 158 -3.21 -23.48 12.63
C THR A 158 -3.52 -22.42 11.58
N ILE A 159 -4.54 -22.64 10.74
CA ILE A 159 -4.97 -21.65 9.73
C ILE A 159 -5.43 -20.35 10.41
N LEU A 160 -6.27 -20.44 11.44
CA LEU A 160 -6.72 -19.27 12.20
C LEU A 160 -5.56 -18.52 12.86
N SER A 161 -4.58 -19.25 13.40
CA SER A 161 -3.38 -18.67 14.02
C SER A 161 -2.51 -17.96 12.99
N ALA A 162 -2.36 -18.53 11.79
CA ALA A 162 -1.64 -17.92 10.68
C ALA A 162 -2.34 -16.64 10.18
N LEU A 163 -3.67 -16.66 10.09
CA LEU A 163 -4.43 -15.46 9.73
C LEU A 163 -4.29 -14.36 10.78
N ALA A 164 -4.36 -14.70 12.07
CA ALA A 164 -4.13 -13.74 13.16
C ALA A 164 -2.71 -13.16 13.11
N LEU A 165 -1.70 -13.99 12.87
CA LEU A 165 -0.31 -13.55 12.69
C LEU A 165 -0.17 -12.60 11.50
N ALA A 166 -0.68 -12.98 10.32
CA ALA A 166 -0.56 -12.18 9.11
C ALA A 166 -1.23 -10.80 9.26
N VAL A 167 -2.43 -10.77 9.83
CA VAL A 167 -3.19 -9.54 10.07
C VAL A 167 -2.51 -8.64 11.11
N ALA A 168 -1.97 -9.23 12.19
CA ALA A 168 -1.22 -8.49 13.20
C ALA A 168 0.10 -7.93 12.65
N ALA A 169 0.84 -8.73 11.88
CA ALA A 169 2.08 -8.31 11.22
C ALA A 169 1.84 -7.20 10.20
N TYR A 170 0.79 -7.32 9.38
CA TYR A 170 0.38 -6.25 8.46
C TYR A 170 0.03 -4.97 9.24
N SER A 171 -0.64 -5.10 10.39
CA SER A 171 -1.00 -3.95 11.19
C SER A 171 0.22 -3.22 11.76
N ILE A 172 1.21 -3.98 12.27
CA ILE A 172 2.50 -3.44 12.71
C ILE A 172 3.20 -2.71 11.57
N TYR A 173 3.19 -3.29 10.37
CA TYR A 173 3.80 -2.70 9.17
C TYR A 173 3.18 -1.33 8.83
N VAL A 174 1.86 -1.23 8.80
CA VAL A 174 1.14 0.01 8.48
C VAL A 174 1.47 1.13 9.48
N ASP A 175 1.40 0.83 10.78
CA ASP A 175 1.71 1.80 11.84
C ASP A 175 3.20 2.21 11.82
N ALA A 176 4.11 1.27 11.58
CA ALA A 176 5.55 1.57 11.50
C ALA A 176 5.86 2.51 10.31
N ARG A 177 5.22 2.29 9.16
CA ARG A 177 5.33 3.18 8.00
C ARG A 177 4.82 4.58 8.29
N TYR A 178 3.71 4.70 9.02
CA TYR A 178 3.14 5.98 9.39
C TYR A 178 4.08 6.79 10.28
N ILE A 179 4.66 6.15 11.30
CA ILE A 179 5.66 6.79 12.18
C ILE A 179 6.87 7.28 11.36
N GLY A 180 7.28 6.53 10.33
CA GLY A 180 8.38 6.87 9.42
C GLY A 180 8.06 7.82 8.27
N ASP A 181 6.81 8.31 8.17
CA ASP A 181 6.29 9.10 7.03
C ASP A 181 6.46 8.42 5.65
N GLU A 182 6.58 7.09 5.60
CA GLU A 182 6.87 6.37 4.36
C GLU A 182 5.73 6.48 3.34
N GLN A 183 4.47 6.46 3.79
CA GLN A 183 3.33 6.64 2.90
C GLN A 183 3.37 7.99 2.17
N LEU A 184 3.67 9.09 2.88
CA LEU A 184 3.75 10.43 2.30
C LEU A 184 4.94 10.57 1.33
N LYS A 185 6.09 9.94 1.65
CA LYS A 185 7.25 9.89 0.75
C LYS A 185 6.94 9.16 -0.54
N GLU A 186 6.23 8.04 -0.48
CA GLU A 186 5.82 7.28 -1.67
C GLU A 186 4.83 8.04 -2.54
N VAL A 187 3.85 8.72 -1.93
CA VAL A 187 2.91 9.58 -2.66
C VAL A 187 3.67 10.69 -3.36
N LYS A 188 4.64 11.33 -2.68
CA LYS A 188 5.50 12.35 -3.28
C LYS A 188 6.29 11.81 -4.48
N LYS A 189 6.99 10.67 -4.31
CA LYS A 189 7.73 10.01 -5.40
C LYS A 189 6.84 9.72 -6.61
N GLY A 190 5.61 9.27 -6.35
CA GLY A 190 4.62 9.04 -7.41
C GLY A 190 4.19 10.31 -8.15
N ILE A 191 3.96 11.42 -7.43
CA ILE A 191 3.66 12.73 -8.04
C ILE A 191 4.88 13.26 -8.83
N ASP A 192 6.08 13.11 -8.28
CA ASP A 192 7.34 13.51 -8.92
C ASP A 192 7.66 12.71 -10.19
N PHE A 193 7.21 11.44 -10.25
CA PHE A 193 7.27 10.61 -11.45
C PHE A 193 6.22 11.06 -12.47
N LEU A 194 4.98 11.26 -12.04
CA LEU A 194 3.87 11.69 -12.89
C LEU A 194 4.19 13.02 -13.60
N SER A 195 4.81 13.98 -12.92
CA SER A 195 5.15 15.29 -13.51
C SER A 195 6.18 15.24 -14.63
N ARG A 196 6.97 14.16 -14.68
CA ARG A 196 8.00 13.90 -15.70
C ARG A 196 7.58 12.87 -16.74
N TYR A 197 6.41 12.27 -16.61
CA TYR A 197 5.96 11.27 -17.57
C TYR A 197 5.71 11.89 -18.97
N PRO A 198 6.11 11.24 -20.09
CA PRO A 198 6.76 9.94 -20.21
C PRO A 198 8.29 10.04 -20.43
N ASP A 199 9.05 10.69 -19.53
CA ASP A 199 10.50 10.78 -19.68
C ASP A 199 11.18 9.42 -19.49
N SER A 200 11.96 9.04 -20.50
CA SER A 200 12.73 7.79 -20.55
C SER A 200 13.99 7.80 -19.69
N GLU A 201 14.50 8.96 -19.25
CA GLU A 201 15.65 9.01 -18.34
C GLU A 201 15.30 8.48 -16.93
N ALA A 202 14.06 8.66 -16.50
CA ALA A 202 13.53 8.01 -15.30
C ALA A 202 13.38 6.48 -15.44
N LEU A 203 13.57 5.92 -16.66
CA LEU A 203 13.61 4.47 -16.88
C LEU A 203 14.91 3.82 -16.35
N PHE A 204 15.97 4.58 -16.08
CA PHE A 204 17.28 3.99 -15.70
C PHE A 204 17.81 4.41 -14.33
N ASP A 205 17.17 5.38 -13.68
CA ASP A 205 17.62 5.94 -12.39
C ASP A 205 16.94 5.36 -11.14
N GLU A 206 15.86 4.59 -11.27
CA GLU A 206 15.38 3.81 -10.12
C GLU A 206 16.25 2.55 -10.00
N PRO A 207 17.00 2.35 -8.89
CA PRO A 207 17.60 1.05 -8.66
C PRO A 207 16.48 0.02 -8.73
N GLU A 208 16.74 -1.10 -9.43
CA GLU A 208 15.94 -2.31 -9.27
C GLU A 208 15.81 -2.53 -7.77
N TYR A 209 14.65 -2.16 -7.23
CA TYR A 209 14.41 -2.32 -5.81
C TYR A 209 14.31 -3.81 -5.60
N GLU A 210 15.43 -4.32 -5.08
CA GLU A 210 15.58 -5.57 -4.36
C GLU A 210 14.21 -6.05 -3.93
N ASN A 211 13.86 -7.20 -4.49
CA ASN A 211 12.80 -8.06 -4.06
C ASN A 211 12.79 -8.07 -2.52
N THR A 212 12.02 -7.18 -1.90
CA THR A 212 11.53 -7.36 -0.53
C THR A 212 10.44 -8.41 -0.60
N GLY A 213 10.82 -9.56 -1.15
CA GLY A 213 10.38 -10.84 -0.66
C GLY A 213 10.73 -10.84 0.82
N PHE A 214 9.81 -10.29 1.61
CA PHE A 214 9.39 -11.00 2.80
C PHE A 214 8.95 -12.38 2.31
N CYS A 215 9.91 -13.28 2.19
CA CYS A 215 9.67 -14.69 2.41
C CYS A 215 9.15 -14.79 3.84
N MET A 216 7.82 -14.71 3.99
CA MET A 216 7.12 -15.43 5.04
C MET A 216 6.95 -16.88 4.61
#